data_AF-A0A3A6RAQ6-F1
#
_entry.id   AF-A0A3A6RAQ6-F1
#
_cell.length_a   1.000
_cell.length_b   1.000
_cell.length_c   1.000
_cell.angle_alpha   90.00
_cell.angle_beta   90.00
_cell.angle_gamma   90.00
#
_symmetry.space_group_name_H-M   'P 1'
#
loop_
_entity.id
_entity.type
_entity.pdbx_description
1 polymer ?
#
loop_
_entity_poly.entity_id
_entity_poly.type
_entity_poly.pdbx_seq_one_letter_code
_entity_poly.pdbx_strand_id
1 'polypeptide(L)'
;MHTLSWNDNNIPHQISLSEDGTNTRIEMRIVKDIEPEVLSLTVHDSLANVTEAWQGAALPVSTAFDDGDLFSHVRVLFNLEKGCVVWLVNHIKMPCGNKMSADKLAWIPAMHAKDGKLSAI
;
A
#
# COMPACT_ATOMS: atom_id res chain seq x y z
N MET A 1 -10.27 12.79 8.74
CA MET A 1 -9.88 11.65 7.88
C MET A 1 -10.26 12.01 6.45
N HIS A 2 -9.33 11.93 5.52
CA HIS A 2 -9.48 12.30 4.12
C HIS A 2 -9.14 11.09 3.24
N THR A 3 -10.09 10.63 2.42
CA THR A 3 -9.89 9.51 1.49
C THR A 3 -9.28 10.02 0.19
N LEU A 4 -8.18 9.41 -0.23
CA LEU A 4 -7.44 9.76 -1.43
C LEU A 4 -8.12 9.20 -2.69
N SER A 5 -8.06 9.96 -3.78
CA SER A 5 -8.51 9.47 -5.10
C SER A 5 -7.53 8.45 -5.66
N TRP A 6 -8.05 7.32 -6.13
CA TRP A 6 -7.26 6.23 -6.70
C TRP A 6 -7.52 6.15 -8.21
N ASN A 7 -6.46 6.17 -9.02
CA ASN A 7 -6.53 6.21 -10.49
C ASN A 7 -6.63 4.82 -11.12
N ASP A 8 -6.11 3.79 -10.47
CA ASP A 8 -6.18 2.40 -10.96
C ASP A 8 -7.48 1.71 -10.51
N ASN A 9 -8.49 1.77 -11.38
CA ASN A 9 -9.82 1.18 -11.14
C ASN A 9 -9.81 -0.36 -10.98
N ASN A 10 -8.70 -1.05 -11.27
CA ASN A 10 -8.60 -2.50 -11.08
C ASN A 10 -8.32 -2.89 -9.62
N ILE A 11 -7.96 -1.92 -8.77
CA ILE A 11 -7.67 -2.15 -7.36
C ILE A 11 -8.78 -1.47 -6.54
N PRO A 12 -9.73 -2.24 -5.97
CA PRO A 12 -10.92 -1.67 -5.34
C PRO A 12 -10.65 -1.10 -3.93
N HIS A 13 -9.39 -0.95 -3.53
CA HIS A 13 -9.00 -0.56 -2.18
C HIS A 13 -9.12 0.94 -1.96
N GLN A 14 -9.24 1.34 -0.70
CA GLN A 14 -9.34 2.76 -0.33
C GLN A 14 -8.19 3.12 0.59
N ILE A 15 -7.57 4.28 0.38
CA ILE A 15 -6.58 4.84 1.29
C ILE A 15 -7.14 6.12 1.88
N SER A 16 -7.04 6.24 3.21
CA SER A 16 -7.41 7.41 3.96
C SER A 16 -6.25 7.90 4.80
N LEU A 17 -6.11 9.22 4.90
CA LEU A 17 -5.13 9.90 5.72
C LEU A 17 -5.82 10.64 6.88
N SER A 18 -5.17 10.68 8.03
CA SER A 18 -5.59 11.52 9.16
C SER A 18 -4.39 12.03 9.93
N GLU A 19 -4.53 13.20 10.53
CA GLU A 19 -3.52 13.73 11.45
C GLU A 19 -3.40 12.83 12.69
N ASP A 20 -2.16 12.65 13.15
CA ASP A 20 -1.80 11.97 14.40
C ASP A 20 -0.73 12.80 15.11
N GLY A 21 -1.15 13.94 15.68
CA GLY A 21 -0.25 14.97 16.20
C GLY A 21 0.57 15.60 15.07
N THR A 22 1.90 15.50 15.15
CA THR A 22 2.83 15.94 14.08
C THR A 22 3.05 14.88 13.00
N ASN A 23 2.48 13.70 13.18
CA ASN A 23 2.61 12.57 12.27
C ASN A 23 1.34 12.43 11.42
N THR A 24 1.39 11.50 10.47
CA THR A 24 0.24 11.13 9.64
C THR A 24 -0.07 9.66 9.82
N ARG A 25 -1.32 9.35 10.14
CA ARG A 25 -1.84 7.99 10.09
C ARG A 25 -2.37 7.71 8.69
N ILE A 26 -1.82 6.67 8.08
CA ILE A 26 -2.28 6.08 6.81
C ILE A 26 -3.16 4.89 7.17
N GLU A 27 -4.35 4.84 6.60
CA GLU A 27 -5.27 3.72 6.73
C GLU A 27 -5.63 3.19 5.34
N MET A 28 -5.49 1.89 5.13
CA MET A 28 -5.84 1.24 3.87
C MET A 28 -6.92 0.19 4.13
N ARG A 29 -8.07 0.37 3.47
CA ARG A 29 -9.17 -0.58 3.47
C ARG A 29 -9.01 -1.52 2.27
N ILE A 30 -8.57 -2.75 2.54
CA ILE A 30 -8.47 -3.83 1.57
C ILE A 30 -9.87 -4.40 1.35
N VAL A 31 -10.45 -4.12 0.19
CA VAL A 31 -11.73 -4.68 -0.24
C VAL A 31 -11.51 -6.14 -0.67
N LYS A 32 -12.23 -7.05 -0.03
CA LYS A 32 -12.22 -8.50 -0.28
C LYS A 32 -13.64 -8.98 -0.58
N ASP A 33 -13.76 -10.18 -1.15
CA ASP A 33 -15.06 -10.79 -1.50
C ASP A 33 -15.96 -11.08 -0.28
N ILE A 34 -15.38 -11.15 0.93
CA ILE A 34 -16.08 -11.47 2.17
C ILE A 34 -16.04 -10.27 3.12
N GLU A 35 -14.98 -10.16 3.92
CA GLU A 35 -14.83 -9.10 4.93
C GLU A 35 -13.64 -8.20 4.55
N PRO A 36 -13.86 -6.89 4.41
CA PRO A 36 -12.77 -5.96 4.20
C PRO A 36 -11.79 -5.97 5.39
N GLU A 37 -10.50 -5.89 5.10
CA GLU A 37 -9.46 -5.72 6.11
C GLU A 37 -9.06 -4.24 6.17
N VAL A 38 -8.80 -3.73 7.37
CA VAL A 38 -8.29 -2.37 7.56
C VAL A 38 -6.88 -2.45 8.12
N LEU A 39 -5.91 -1.99 7.33
CA LEU A 39 -4.52 -1.87 7.72
C LEU A 39 -4.23 -0.40 8.09
N SER A 40 -3.37 -0.17 9.08
CA SER A 40 -2.93 1.18 9.40
C SER A 40 -1.44 1.25 9.73
N LEU A 41 -0.84 2.40 9.43
CA LEU A 41 0.55 2.72 9.67
C LEU A 41 0.68 4.21 9.96
N THR A 42 1.37 4.59 11.03
CA THR A 42 1.74 5.99 11.27
C THR A 42 3.12 6.26 10.70
N VAL A 43 3.26 7.36 9.96
CA VAL A 43 4.53 7.85 9.41
C VAL A 43 4.91 9.19 10.03
N HIS A 44 6.20 9.41 10.22
CA HIS A 44 6.75 10.64 10.83
C HIS A 44 6.89 11.77 9.79
N ASP A 45 5.77 12.13 9.17
CA ASP A 45 5.63 13.20 8.19
C ASP A 45 4.28 13.91 8.36
N SER A 46 4.22 15.16 7.90
CA SER A 46 3.01 15.98 7.98
C SER A 46 1.93 15.50 7.02
N LEU A 47 0.65 15.72 7.36
CA LEU A 47 -0.47 15.32 6.50
C LEU A 47 -0.37 15.96 5.10
N ALA A 48 0.08 17.22 5.04
CA ALA A 48 0.29 17.93 3.79
C ALA A 48 1.33 17.22 2.91
N ASN A 49 2.50 16.88 3.47
CA ASN A 49 3.58 16.20 2.73
C ASN A 49 3.14 14.82 2.24
N VAL A 50 2.46 14.04 3.09
CA VAL A 50 1.99 12.70 2.70
C VAL A 50 0.90 12.79 1.64
N THR A 51 0.02 13.79 1.71
CA THR A 51 -1.01 14.02 0.69
C THR A 51 -0.40 14.40 -0.67
N GLU A 52 0.61 15.27 -0.69
CA GLU A 52 1.31 15.68 -1.90
C GLU A 52 2.10 14.53 -2.55
N ALA A 53 2.65 13.63 -1.72
CA ALA A 53 3.37 12.45 -2.20
C ALA A 53 2.48 11.39 -2.88
N TRP A 54 1.16 11.49 -2.74
CA TRP A 54 0.23 10.53 -3.35
C TRP A 54 0.13 10.74 -4.87
N GLN A 55 0.54 9.73 -5.63
CA GLN A 55 0.51 9.78 -7.10
C GLN A 55 -0.78 9.19 -7.71
N GLY A 56 -1.77 8.86 -6.89
CA GLY A 56 -3.00 8.24 -7.36
C GLY A 56 -2.90 6.74 -7.65
N ALA A 57 -1.76 6.08 -7.41
CA ALA A 57 -1.59 4.66 -7.71
C ALA A 57 -0.54 3.98 -6.83
N ALA A 58 -0.70 2.66 -6.65
CA ALA A 58 0.29 1.81 -6.01
C ALA A 58 1.33 1.33 -7.04
N LEU A 59 2.56 1.84 -6.93
CA LEU A 59 3.66 1.63 -7.88
C LEU A 59 4.36 0.28 -7.65
N PRO A 60 4.44 -0.62 -8.63
CA PRO A 60 5.13 -1.90 -8.46
C PRO A 60 6.65 -1.71 -8.29
N VAL A 61 7.23 -2.39 -7.30
CA VAL A 61 8.69 -2.39 -7.04
C VAL A 61 9.32 -3.79 -7.07
N SER A 62 8.55 -4.78 -7.51
CA SER A 62 8.97 -6.17 -7.68
C SER A 62 8.22 -6.77 -8.86
N THR A 63 8.74 -7.85 -9.44
CA THR A 63 7.94 -8.67 -10.36
C THR A 63 6.88 -9.41 -9.56
N ALA A 64 5.64 -9.42 -10.04
CA ALA A 64 4.59 -10.22 -9.43
C ALA A 64 4.93 -11.71 -9.56
N PHE A 65 4.86 -12.43 -8.44
CA PHE A 65 4.86 -13.88 -8.43
C PHE A 65 3.41 -14.36 -8.55
N ASP A 66 3.17 -15.36 -9.39
CA ASP A 66 1.88 -16.04 -9.51
C ASP A 66 2.10 -17.47 -10.01
N ASP A 67 1.76 -18.46 -9.20
CA ASP A 67 1.77 -19.89 -9.57
C ASP A 67 0.36 -20.49 -9.67
N GLY A 68 -0.68 -19.65 -9.59
CA GLY A 68 -2.08 -20.06 -9.59
C GLY A 68 -2.65 -20.37 -8.19
N ASP A 69 -1.80 -20.68 -7.21
CA ASP A 69 -2.21 -20.93 -5.82
C ASP A 69 -1.76 -19.78 -4.89
N LEU A 70 -0.62 -19.16 -5.16
CA LEU A 70 -0.10 -17.98 -4.50
C LEU A 70 0.21 -16.88 -5.52
N PHE A 71 -0.40 -15.72 -5.31
CA PHE A 71 0.03 -14.46 -5.90
C PHE A 71 0.75 -13.61 -4.86
N SER A 72 1.87 -12.97 -5.20
CA SER A 72 2.57 -12.04 -4.31
C SER A 72 3.16 -10.86 -5.10
N HIS A 73 3.03 -9.65 -4.58
CA HIS A 73 3.56 -8.44 -5.21
C HIS A 73 3.84 -7.37 -4.15
N VAL A 74 4.94 -6.63 -4.30
CA VAL A 74 5.27 -5.46 -3.47
C VAL A 74 5.07 -4.19 -4.29
N ARG A 75 4.32 -3.24 -3.71
CA ARG A 75 4.06 -1.93 -4.30
C ARG A 75 4.37 -0.81 -3.32
N VAL A 76 4.85 0.32 -3.80
CA VAL A 76 4.98 1.55 -3.01
C VAL A 76 3.71 2.39 -3.17
N LEU A 77 3.17 2.87 -2.05
CA LEU A 77 2.04 3.79 -2.00
C LEU A 77 2.52 5.25 -1.94
N PHE A 78 3.56 5.52 -1.15
CA PHE A 78 4.08 6.87 -0.93
C PHE A 78 5.61 6.85 -0.97
N ASN A 79 6.20 7.72 -1.80
CA ASN A 79 7.61 8.09 -1.72
C ASN A 79 7.70 9.38 -0.89
N LEU A 80 8.29 9.31 0.31
CA LEU A 80 8.51 10.45 1.18
C LEU A 80 10.01 10.77 1.25
N GLU A 81 10.37 11.93 1.80
CA GLU A 81 11.77 12.41 1.86
C GLU A 81 12.70 11.43 2.60
N LYS A 82 12.19 10.75 3.64
CA LYS A 82 12.99 9.88 4.53
C LYS A 82 12.82 8.39 4.26
N GLY A 83 11.99 8.00 3.31
CA GLY A 83 11.64 6.61 3.07
C GLY A 83 10.34 6.46 2.29
N CYS A 84 9.84 5.23 2.20
CA CYS A 84 8.61 4.95 1.50
C CYS A 84 7.67 4.05 2.29
N VAL A 85 6.38 4.16 1.97
CA VAL A 85 5.35 3.25 2.47
C VAL A 85 5.10 2.20 1.41
N VAL A 86 5.28 0.93 1.77
CA VAL A 86 5.01 -0.22 0.90
C VAL A 86 3.74 -0.92 1.33
N TRP A 87 3.00 -1.42 0.34
CA TRP A 87 1.95 -2.39 0.47
C TRP A 87 2.43 -3.72 -0.12
N LEU A 88 2.48 -4.73 0.73
CA LEU A 88 2.71 -6.11 0.33
C LEU A 88 1.35 -6.78 0.17
N VAL A 89 1.07 -7.28 -1.03
CA VAL A 89 -0.17 -7.99 -1.35
C VAL A 89 0.17 -9.46 -1.58
N ASN A 90 -0.58 -10.34 -0.92
CA ASN A 90 -0.54 -11.78 -1.17
C ASN A 90 -1.96 -12.29 -1.35
N HIS A 91 -2.23 -13.06 -2.41
CA HIS A 91 -3.48 -13.81 -2.53
C HIS A 91 -3.17 -15.30 -2.41
N ILE A 92 -3.78 -15.94 -1.42
CA ILE A 92 -3.61 -17.37 -1.14
C ILE A 92 -4.91 -18.06 -1.53
N LYS A 93 -4.82 -19.01 -2.45
CA LYS A 93 -5.96 -19.85 -2.83
C LYS A 93 -6.25 -20.84 -1.72
N MET A 94 -7.49 -20.82 -1.27
CA MET A 94 -8.02 -21.71 -0.25
C MET A 94 -8.44 -23.05 -0.86
N PRO A 95 -8.56 -24.13 -0.07
CA PRO A 95 -9.01 -25.44 -0.57
C PRO A 95 -10.38 -25.41 -1.27
N CYS A 96 -11.23 -24.44 -0.96
CA CYS A 96 -12.54 -24.23 -1.61
C CYS A 96 -12.45 -23.50 -2.97
N GLY A 97 -11.26 -23.10 -3.41
CA GLY A 97 -11.03 -22.38 -4.66
C GLY A 97 -11.08 -20.85 -4.55
N ASN A 98 -11.62 -20.30 -3.45
CA ASN A 98 -11.63 -18.86 -3.20
C ASN A 98 -10.22 -18.33 -2.89
N LYS A 99 -9.97 -17.05 -3.15
CA LYS A 99 -8.72 -16.38 -2.78
C LYS A 99 -8.91 -15.60 -1.47
N MET A 100 -7.97 -15.76 -0.55
CA MET A 100 -7.85 -14.95 0.65
C MET A 100 -6.66 -14.01 0.50
N SER A 101 -6.85 -12.71 0.72
CA SER A 101 -5.74 -11.76 0.71
C SER A 101 -5.09 -11.64 2.09
N ALA A 102 -3.77 -11.64 2.13
CA ALA A 102 -2.95 -11.43 3.32
C ALA A 102 -2.01 -10.24 3.05
N ASP A 103 -2.45 -9.07 3.50
CA ASP A 103 -1.87 -7.79 3.13
C ASP A 103 -1.11 -7.16 4.29
N LYS A 104 -0.10 -6.34 3.97
CA LYS A 104 0.65 -5.60 4.99
C LYS A 104 1.07 -4.23 4.48
N LEU A 105 0.92 -3.23 5.33
CA LEU A 105 1.59 -1.93 5.19
C LEU A 105 2.90 -1.94 5.97
N ALA A 106 3.96 -1.39 5.38
CA ALA A 106 5.23 -1.22 6.07
C ALA A 106 5.92 0.10 5.68
N TRP A 107 6.65 0.67 6.62
CA TRP A 107 7.58 1.78 6.39
C TRP A 107 8.95 1.21 6.06
N ILE A 108 9.56 1.68 4.97
CA ILE A 108 10.94 1.35 4.60
C ILE A 108 11.78 2.63 4.66
N PRO A 109 12.65 2.79 5.66
CA PRO A 109 13.47 3.98 5.78
C PRO A 109 14.55 4.05 4.70
N ALA A 110 14.95 5.26 4.32
CA ALA A 110 16.04 5.55 3.38
C ALA A 110 15.90 4.88 1.99
N MET A 111 14.67 4.56 1.59
CA MET A 111 14.38 3.92 0.30
C MET A 111 13.22 4.65 -0.40
N HIS A 112 13.24 4.63 -1.73
CA HIS A 112 12.12 5.06 -2.57
C HIS A 112 11.84 4.04 -3.69
N ALA A 113 10.66 4.13 -4.31
CA ALA A 113 10.38 3.51 -5.59
C ALA A 113 11.01 4.34 -6.72
N LYS A 114 11.86 3.71 -7.52
CA LYS A 114 12.44 4.28 -8.73
C LYS A 114 12.65 3.17 -9.77
N ASP A 115 12.24 3.43 -11.00
CA ASP A 115 12.42 2.52 -12.15
C ASP A 115 11.91 1.09 -11.88
N GLY A 116 10.75 0.98 -11.21
CA GLY A 116 10.13 -0.31 -10.88
C GLY A 116 10.85 -1.13 -9.81
N LYS A 117 11.73 -0.50 -9.02
CA LYS A 117 12.51 -1.13 -7.96
C LYS A 117 12.55 -0.25 -6.71
N LEU A 118 12.90 -0.84 -5.57
CA LEU A 118 13.35 -0.07 -4.43
C LEU A 118 14.80 0.36 -4.64
N SER A 119 15.07 1.65 -4.43
CA SER A 119 16.40 2.24 -4.49
C SER A 119 16.66 3.08 -3.25
N ALA A 120 17.92 3.16 -2.82
CA ALA A 120 18.30 4.06 -1.73
C ALA A 120 18.09 5.52 -2.16
N ILE A 121 17.70 6.36 -1.19
CA ILE A 121 17.52 7.81 -1.37
C ILE A 121 18.88 8.49 -1.53
#